data_AF-A0A058Z155-F1
#
_entry.id   AF-A0A058Z155-F1
#
_cell.length_a   1.000
_cell.length_b   1.000
_cell.length_c   1.000
_cell.angle_alpha   90.00
_cell.angle_beta   90.00
_cell.angle_gamma   90.00
#
_symmetry.space_group_name_H-M   'P 1'
#
loop_
_entity.id
_entity.type
_entity.pdbx_description
1 polymer ?
#
loop_
_entity_poly.entity_id
_entity_poly.type
_entity_poly.pdbx_seq_one_letter_code
_entity_poly.pdbx_strand_id
1 'polypeptide(L)'
;MAPGGMSLVHMRAFSSAAESTSTKVATSAGCANYDAECAGARLCRAIEAGEEPLPRGFDDVAHFRLFLRLAGDPRASRPLATLGPMGQLLGMDRASVQSLLGHYGWEFGIAPARRSMKVPLAGVGPGHVVFEDLMDLVRRDPPVLAPVLPRLVRLPPKQVEELLEEHVPEILATPVWERRICLGRLGHLLTVDPPLSRGAMALLLSGDISSLSRVIDKHFREHGDVMVPHLPATEMEALRGALVAGLQKVPVPSLWAIHKSTGLNFQTISLHGPGLCPEYMVHLRGELPAEKVAQMRGLLQERRHSLRDMAKQLAIPADRLRWYIRHYEPGVVLPHSEERPVRQLTRPEGLGRLTLGEYTRRFLPATSPVHQAPPGEGSPAGEESHAPAGSSAHRRVSYFDPQAHGSGPGTNVQLLAPGLSRNLEAEIRGLAGLRPMLAEMEIGEYLGVPQSALLDAMSSFGWPEGFWDSRRSFRKYALADEDIRRLRLLAKQVHPSGRRMRFTVRELAAEMGQQPDVLFGMLYRYAPEYFFLALGPEAGAGPGGMYVPEEKLADLLAAVEGKYPRP
;
A
#
# COMPACT_ATOMS: atom_id res chain seq x y z
N MET A 1 -30.59 38.16 -5.00
CA MET A 1 -30.68 36.81 -5.60
C MET A 1 -29.38 36.09 -5.30
N ALA A 2 -29.37 35.24 -4.29
CA ALA A 2 -28.20 34.50 -3.82
C ALA A 2 -28.15 33.11 -4.48
N PRO A 3 -27.03 32.65 -5.06
CA PRO A 3 -26.89 31.28 -5.51
C PRO A 3 -26.45 30.40 -4.33
N GLY A 4 -27.18 29.31 -4.11
CA GLY A 4 -27.03 28.38 -3.01
C GLY A 4 -25.70 27.62 -3.03
N GLY A 5 -24.95 27.73 -1.93
CA GLY A 5 -23.86 26.83 -1.60
C GLY A 5 -24.43 25.47 -1.18
N MET A 6 -23.98 24.41 -1.83
CA MET A 6 -24.26 23.05 -1.38
C MET A 6 -23.44 22.78 -0.11
N SER A 7 -24.16 22.75 1.01
CA SER A 7 -23.66 22.45 2.34
C SER A 7 -23.23 20.98 2.45
N LEU A 8 -22.03 20.75 2.98
CA LEU A 8 -21.42 19.44 3.33
C LEU A 8 -22.13 18.70 4.48
N VAL A 9 -23.46 18.80 4.58
CA VAL A 9 -24.29 18.28 5.69
C VAL A 9 -25.15 17.07 5.28
N HIS A 10 -24.94 16.48 4.11
CA HIS A 10 -25.64 15.24 3.68
C HIS A 10 -24.77 13.98 3.69
N MET A 11 -23.88 13.85 4.67
CA MET A 11 -23.33 12.55 5.08
C MET A 11 -23.56 12.34 6.58
N ARG A 12 -24.84 12.18 6.96
CA ARG A 12 -25.21 11.74 8.30
C ARG A 12 -25.85 10.35 8.23
N ALA A 13 -25.18 9.43 8.92
CA ALA A 13 -25.76 8.34 9.71
C ALA A 13 -26.71 7.38 8.99
N PHE A 14 -26.17 6.25 8.52
CA PHE A 14 -26.92 4.99 8.58
C PHE A 14 -26.81 4.44 10.01
N SER A 15 -27.61 5.05 10.90
CA SER A 15 -27.90 4.50 12.23
C SER A 15 -29.20 3.73 12.10
N SER A 16 -29.14 2.41 12.09
CA SER A 16 -30.32 1.54 12.12
C SER A 16 -30.82 1.40 13.56
N ALA A 17 -31.50 2.43 14.05
CA ALA A 17 -32.49 2.27 15.11
C ALA A 17 -33.85 2.00 14.45
N ALA A 18 -34.18 0.73 14.27
CA ALA A 18 -35.55 0.32 13.93
C ALA A 18 -36.22 -0.18 15.21
N GLU A 19 -37.22 0.58 15.65
CA GLU A 19 -38.11 0.20 16.75
C GLU A 19 -38.83 -1.12 16.45
N SER A 20 -38.91 -1.92 17.51
CA SER A 20 -39.60 -3.20 17.59
C SER A 20 -41.07 -3.11 17.17
N THR A 21 -41.41 -3.69 16.02
CA THR A 21 -42.74 -4.26 15.78
C THR A 21 -42.66 -5.77 15.88
N SER A 22 -43.23 -6.28 16.96
CA SER A 22 -43.38 -7.69 17.28
C SER A 22 -44.27 -8.37 16.23
N THR A 23 -43.66 -9.15 15.34
CA THR A 23 -44.36 -10.15 14.52
C THR A 23 -43.77 -11.51 14.88
N LYS A 24 -44.57 -12.35 15.56
CA LYS A 24 -44.24 -13.74 15.86
C LYS A 24 -43.99 -14.51 14.55
N VAL A 25 -42.71 -14.71 14.22
CA VAL A 25 -42.28 -15.62 13.16
C VAL A 25 -41.91 -16.95 13.80
N ALA A 26 -42.53 -18.01 13.29
CA ALA A 26 -42.34 -19.38 13.72
C ALA A 26 -40.87 -19.81 13.59
N THR A 27 -40.32 -20.30 14.69
CA THR A 27 -39.00 -20.89 14.82
C THR A 27 -38.86 -22.15 13.96
N SER A 28 -38.28 -22.03 12.75
CA SER A 28 -37.66 -23.17 12.08
C SER A 28 -36.25 -23.37 12.65
N ALA A 29 -36.15 -24.23 13.67
CA ALA A 29 -34.98 -24.52 14.48
C ALA A 29 -33.82 -25.25 13.75
N GLY A 30 -33.62 -25.03 12.44
CA GLY A 30 -32.66 -25.80 11.63
C GLY A 30 -31.42 -25.06 11.12
N CYS A 31 -31.42 -23.72 11.09
CA CYS A 31 -30.34 -22.95 10.45
C CYS A 31 -29.83 -21.74 11.26
N ALA A 32 -30.19 -21.59 12.53
CA ALA A 32 -29.84 -20.42 13.35
C ALA A 32 -28.48 -20.54 14.09
N ASN A 33 -27.44 -21.10 13.47
CA ASN A 33 -26.09 -21.18 14.05
C ASN A 33 -25.04 -20.61 13.09
N TYR A 34 -25.29 -19.44 12.52
CA TYR A 34 -24.33 -18.75 11.63
C TYR A 34 -23.21 -18.01 12.39
N ASP A 35 -23.33 -17.90 13.72
CA ASP A 35 -22.28 -17.54 14.66
C ASP A 35 -22.18 -18.64 15.72
N ALA A 36 -21.61 -19.80 15.39
CA ALA A 36 -21.12 -20.68 16.44
C ALA A 36 -20.19 -19.84 17.34
N GLU A 37 -20.37 -19.92 18.67
CA GLU A 37 -19.70 -19.13 19.71
C GLU A 37 -18.16 -19.19 19.63
N CYS A 38 -17.58 -18.59 18.60
CA CYS A 38 -16.15 -18.39 18.46
C CYS A 38 -15.76 -17.14 19.24
N ALA A 39 -14.49 -17.08 19.64
CA ALA A 39 -13.98 -15.95 20.40
C ALA A 39 -14.21 -14.62 19.68
N GLY A 40 -14.05 -14.58 18.35
CA GLY A 40 -14.34 -13.40 17.54
C GLY A 40 -15.79 -12.92 17.59
N ALA A 41 -16.76 -13.82 17.42
CA ALA A 41 -18.18 -13.45 17.49
C ALA A 41 -18.59 -12.99 18.90
N ARG A 42 -18.02 -13.60 19.95
CA ARG A 42 -18.20 -13.11 21.33
C ARG A 42 -17.60 -11.72 21.52
N LEU A 43 -16.38 -11.47 21.03
CA LEU A 43 -15.73 -10.17 21.11
C LEU A 43 -16.57 -9.09 20.40
N CYS A 44 -17.07 -9.35 19.18
CA CYS A 44 -17.94 -8.39 18.49
C CYS A 44 -19.20 -8.07 19.28
N ARG A 45 -19.85 -9.08 19.90
CA ARG A 45 -21.04 -8.86 20.74
C ARG A 45 -20.73 -8.09 22.03
N ALA A 46 -19.59 -8.36 22.66
CA ALA A 46 -19.13 -7.61 23.84
C ALA A 46 -18.90 -6.14 23.48
N ILE A 47 -18.32 -5.86 22.30
CA ILE A 47 -18.15 -4.49 21.81
C ILE A 47 -19.51 -3.82 21.51
N GLU A 48 -20.44 -4.53 20.86
CA GLU A 48 -21.80 -4.02 20.62
C GLU A 48 -22.56 -3.74 21.92
N ALA A 49 -22.33 -4.51 22.98
CA ALA A 49 -22.88 -4.32 24.31
C ALA A 49 -22.15 -3.23 25.14
N GLY A 50 -21.02 -2.71 24.64
CA GLY A 50 -20.20 -1.72 25.36
C GLY A 50 -19.34 -2.30 26.49
N GLU A 51 -19.21 -3.61 26.57
CA GLU A 51 -18.39 -4.33 27.56
C GLU A 51 -16.89 -4.28 27.20
N GLU A 52 -16.58 -4.24 25.91
CA GLU A 52 -15.22 -4.12 25.36
C GLU A 52 -15.13 -2.92 24.42
N PRO A 53 -14.01 -2.18 24.37
CA PRO A 53 -13.87 -1.06 23.47
C PRO A 53 -13.68 -1.53 22.02
N LEU A 54 -14.24 -0.80 21.05
CA LEU A 54 -13.93 -1.00 19.63
C LEU A 54 -12.43 -0.74 19.39
N PRO A 55 -11.69 -1.67 18.76
CA PRO A 55 -10.30 -1.44 18.45
C PRO A 55 -10.10 -0.19 17.60
N ARG A 56 -9.05 0.57 17.93
CA ARG A 56 -8.67 1.79 17.22
C ARG A 56 -8.48 1.51 15.72
N GLY A 57 -8.88 2.46 14.88
CA GLY A 57 -8.76 2.38 13.42
C GLY A 57 -9.99 1.82 12.71
N PHE A 58 -10.94 1.24 13.45
CA PHE A 58 -12.25 0.87 12.94
C PHE A 58 -13.29 1.94 13.26
N ASP A 59 -14.17 2.23 12.29
CA ASP A 59 -15.24 3.22 12.47
C ASP A 59 -16.46 2.62 13.19
N ASP A 60 -16.68 1.32 13.04
CA ASP A 60 -17.79 0.58 13.65
C ASP A 60 -17.44 -0.92 13.82
N VAL A 61 -18.31 -1.64 14.54
CA VAL A 61 -18.16 -3.07 14.77
C VAL A 61 -18.30 -3.89 13.49
N ALA A 62 -19.05 -3.43 12.49
CA ALA A 62 -19.21 -4.15 11.23
C ALA A 62 -17.89 -4.23 10.43
N HIS A 63 -17.11 -3.14 10.41
CA HIS A 63 -15.77 -3.12 9.83
C HIS A 63 -14.80 -4.02 10.58
N PHE A 64 -14.86 -4.03 11.91
CA PHE A 64 -14.03 -4.93 12.72
C PHE A 64 -14.42 -6.40 12.52
N ARG A 65 -15.72 -6.71 12.50
CA ARG A 65 -16.26 -8.05 12.20
C ARG A 65 -15.82 -8.52 10.82
N LEU A 66 -15.83 -7.65 9.80
CA LEU A 66 -15.30 -7.98 8.47
C LEU A 66 -13.81 -8.35 8.55
N PHE A 67 -13.00 -7.57 9.27
CA PHE A 67 -11.59 -7.91 9.48
C PHE A 67 -11.42 -9.31 10.10
N LEU A 68 -12.15 -9.65 11.16
CA LEU A 68 -12.08 -10.97 11.79
C LEU A 68 -12.53 -12.09 10.84
N ARG A 69 -13.55 -11.85 10.01
CA ARG A 69 -13.97 -12.80 8.97
C ARG A 69 -12.89 -12.98 7.90
N LEU A 70 -12.20 -11.92 7.50
CA LEU A 70 -11.09 -11.97 6.56
C LEU A 70 -9.87 -12.68 7.14
N ALA A 71 -9.62 -12.56 8.45
CA ALA A 71 -8.60 -13.32 9.16
C ALA A 71 -8.88 -14.83 9.12
N GLY A 72 -10.16 -15.23 9.05
CA GLY A 72 -10.57 -16.62 8.82
C GLY A 72 -10.40 -17.51 10.05
N ASP A 73 -10.16 -18.81 9.83
CA ASP A 73 -9.98 -19.77 10.92
C ASP A 73 -8.60 -19.61 11.56
N PRO A 74 -8.51 -19.27 12.86
CA PRO A 74 -7.22 -19.09 13.53
C PRO A 74 -6.34 -20.34 13.53
N ARG A 75 -6.94 -21.54 13.40
CA ARG A 75 -6.22 -22.81 13.36
C ARG A 75 -5.61 -23.11 11.98
N ALA A 76 -6.11 -22.46 10.93
CA ALA A 76 -5.62 -22.66 9.58
C ALA A 76 -4.36 -21.82 9.28
N SER A 77 -3.99 -20.90 10.18
CA SER A 77 -2.84 -19.97 10.06
C SER A 77 -2.79 -19.23 8.72
N ARG A 78 -3.94 -19.08 8.04
CA ARG A 78 -4.04 -18.50 6.71
C ARG A 78 -5.31 -17.66 6.54
N PRO A 79 -5.16 -16.33 6.38
CA PRO A 79 -6.28 -15.44 6.07
C PRO A 79 -7.02 -15.81 4.78
N LEU A 80 -8.30 -15.45 4.69
CA LEU A 80 -9.14 -15.67 3.50
C LEU A 80 -8.74 -14.81 2.30
N ALA A 81 -8.09 -13.68 2.56
CA ALA A 81 -7.57 -12.72 1.59
C ALA A 81 -6.13 -12.33 1.93
N THR A 82 -5.33 -11.95 0.93
CA THR A 82 -3.97 -11.46 1.17
C THR A 82 -3.99 -10.05 1.78
N LEU A 83 -2.86 -9.61 2.34
CA LEU A 83 -2.75 -8.33 3.06
C LEU A 83 -3.20 -7.12 2.24
N GLY A 84 -2.87 -7.08 0.94
CA GLY A 84 -3.26 -6.00 0.04
C GLY A 84 -4.78 -5.83 -0.11
N PRO A 85 -5.50 -6.87 -0.60
CA PRO A 85 -6.95 -6.88 -0.63
C PRO A 85 -7.62 -6.63 0.72
N MET A 86 -7.09 -7.17 1.83
CA MET A 86 -7.60 -6.85 3.17
C MET A 86 -7.46 -5.36 3.48
N GLY A 87 -6.28 -4.78 3.23
CA GLY A 87 -6.03 -3.35 3.46
C GLY A 87 -6.93 -2.46 2.60
N GLN A 88 -7.16 -2.84 1.34
CA GLN A 88 -8.10 -2.13 0.46
C GLN A 88 -9.53 -2.14 1.04
N LEU A 89 -10.03 -3.31 1.43
CA LEU A 89 -11.38 -3.48 1.99
C LEU A 89 -11.58 -2.80 3.34
N LEU A 90 -10.49 -2.62 4.10
CA LEU A 90 -10.50 -1.98 5.41
C LEU A 90 -10.09 -0.50 5.35
N GLY A 91 -9.67 -0.01 4.18
CA GLY A 91 -9.20 1.36 3.99
C GLY A 91 -7.95 1.70 4.82
N MET A 92 -7.00 0.76 4.92
CA MET A 92 -5.77 0.88 5.68
C MET A 92 -4.58 0.25 4.95
N ASP A 93 -3.36 0.58 5.39
CA ASP A 93 -2.14 0.04 4.81
C ASP A 93 -1.90 -1.42 5.21
N ARG A 94 -1.06 -2.11 4.43
CA ARG A 94 -0.75 -3.53 4.62
C ARG A 94 -0.08 -3.82 5.97
N ALA A 95 0.73 -2.89 6.49
CA ALA A 95 1.41 -3.06 7.76
C ALA A 95 0.43 -3.00 8.93
N SER A 96 -0.51 -2.06 8.87
CA SER A 96 -1.62 -1.96 9.82
C SER A 96 -2.45 -3.24 9.83
N VAL A 97 -2.77 -3.80 8.67
CA VAL A 97 -3.47 -5.11 8.58
C VAL A 97 -2.64 -6.23 9.17
N GLN A 98 -1.35 -6.31 8.84
CA GLN A 98 -0.46 -7.35 9.36
C GLN A 98 -0.36 -7.29 10.89
N SER A 99 -0.25 -6.08 11.44
CA SER A 99 -0.22 -5.84 12.87
C SER A 99 -1.53 -6.27 13.55
N LEU A 100 -2.68 -5.94 12.94
CA LEU A 100 -3.98 -6.41 13.39
C LEU A 100 -4.12 -7.94 13.33
N LEU A 101 -3.61 -8.59 12.28
CA LEU A 101 -3.59 -10.05 12.19
C LEU A 101 -2.73 -10.68 13.28
N GLY A 102 -1.58 -10.08 13.59
CA GLY A 102 -0.73 -10.51 14.71
C GLY A 102 -1.44 -10.39 16.05
N HIS A 103 -2.22 -9.32 16.26
CA HIS A 103 -2.88 -9.05 17.53
C HIS A 103 -4.21 -9.80 17.72
N TYR A 104 -5.02 -9.89 16.66
CA TYR A 104 -6.38 -10.45 16.74
C TYR A 104 -6.57 -11.73 15.92
N GLY A 105 -5.81 -11.92 14.84
CA GLY A 105 -6.07 -12.99 13.86
C GLY A 105 -5.92 -14.41 14.44
N TRP A 106 -4.97 -14.60 15.35
CA TRP A 106 -4.65 -15.89 15.96
C TRP A 106 -5.64 -16.40 17.00
N GLU A 107 -6.44 -15.50 17.59
CA GLU A 107 -7.36 -15.86 18.67
C GLU A 107 -8.82 -15.56 18.29
N PHE A 108 -9.05 -14.44 17.61
CA PHE A 108 -10.39 -13.90 17.38
C PHE A 108 -10.85 -14.03 15.93
N GLY A 109 -10.08 -14.68 15.05
CA GLY A 109 -10.51 -14.95 13.67
C GLY A 109 -11.87 -15.66 13.61
N ILE A 110 -12.75 -15.20 12.71
CA ILE A 110 -14.07 -15.78 12.49
C ILE A 110 -13.99 -16.68 11.26
N ALA A 111 -14.03 -18.00 11.51
CA ALA A 111 -14.06 -18.99 10.44
C ALA A 111 -15.35 -18.86 9.61
N PRO A 112 -15.29 -18.96 8.28
CA PRO A 112 -16.49 -18.95 7.46
C PRO A 112 -17.31 -20.22 7.72
N ALA A 113 -18.61 -20.17 7.43
CA ALA A 113 -19.53 -21.27 7.68
C ALA A 113 -19.04 -22.61 7.09
N ARG A 114 -19.20 -23.70 7.87
CA ARG A 114 -18.81 -25.06 7.48
C ARG A 114 -19.75 -25.61 6.42
N ARG A 115 -19.55 -25.18 5.18
CA ARG A 115 -20.34 -25.61 4.02
C ARG A 115 -19.48 -25.83 2.79
N SER A 116 -19.84 -26.81 1.96
CA SER A 116 -19.16 -27.04 0.69
C SER A 116 -19.42 -25.88 -0.29
N MET A 117 -18.35 -25.26 -0.80
CA MET A 117 -18.45 -24.26 -1.88
C MET A 117 -18.73 -24.87 -3.26
N LYS A 118 -18.84 -26.21 -3.36
CA LYS A 118 -19.16 -26.90 -4.62
C LYS A 118 -20.66 -27.08 -4.85
N VAL A 119 -21.47 -26.94 -3.81
CA VAL A 119 -22.92 -27.25 -3.86
C VAL A 119 -23.71 -25.96 -3.71
N PRO A 120 -24.50 -25.55 -4.73
CA PRO A 120 -25.38 -24.39 -4.66
C PRO A 120 -26.35 -24.46 -3.48
N LEU A 121 -26.76 -23.29 -2.98
CA LEU A 121 -27.83 -23.24 -1.97
C LEU A 121 -29.15 -23.01 -2.69
N ALA A 122 -30.12 -23.89 -2.48
CA ALA A 122 -31.47 -23.64 -2.99
C ALA A 122 -32.14 -22.51 -2.18
N GLY A 123 -32.91 -21.66 -2.86
CA GLY A 123 -33.74 -20.64 -2.21
C GLY A 123 -33.00 -19.43 -1.64
N VAL A 124 -31.77 -19.15 -2.11
CA VAL A 124 -31.08 -17.89 -1.75
C VAL A 124 -31.67 -16.75 -2.58
N GLY A 125 -32.29 -15.80 -1.89
CA GLY A 125 -32.87 -14.58 -2.44
C GLY A 125 -33.25 -13.63 -1.32
N PRO A 126 -33.96 -12.52 -1.63
CA PRO A 126 -34.37 -11.53 -0.63
C PRO A 126 -35.03 -12.14 0.61
N GLY A 127 -34.59 -11.72 1.80
CA GLY A 127 -35.04 -12.26 3.10
C GLY A 127 -34.27 -13.49 3.59
N HIS A 128 -33.43 -14.11 2.76
CA HIS A 128 -32.53 -15.18 3.20
C HIS A 128 -31.27 -14.59 3.86
N VAL A 129 -30.87 -15.07 5.05
CA VAL A 129 -29.76 -14.49 5.84
C VAL A 129 -28.44 -14.37 5.05
N VAL A 130 -28.09 -15.42 4.28
CA VAL A 130 -26.90 -15.40 3.40
C VAL A 130 -27.01 -14.37 2.27
N PHE A 131 -28.23 -14.11 1.78
CA PHE A 131 -28.45 -13.09 0.75
C PHE A 131 -28.28 -11.69 1.33
N GLU A 132 -28.85 -11.42 2.51
CA GLU A 132 -28.69 -10.12 3.18
C GLU A 132 -27.21 -9.85 3.52
N ASP A 133 -26.48 -10.84 4.06
CA ASP A 133 -25.04 -10.70 4.30
C ASP A 133 -24.24 -10.46 3.01
N LEU A 134 -24.61 -11.12 1.90
CA LEU A 134 -24.00 -10.88 0.59
C LEU A 134 -24.25 -9.44 0.12
N MET A 135 -25.49 -8.96 0.20
CA MET A 135 -25.87 -7.60 -0.18
C MET A 135 -25.16 -6.55 0.68
N ASP A 136 -25.07 -6.78 1.99
CA ASP A 136 -24.37 -5.90 2.93
C ASP A 136 -22.89 -5.82 2.57
N LEU A 137 -22.22 -6.95 2.35
CA LEU A 137 -20.80 -6.98 1.96
C LEU A 137 -20.53 -6.26 0.64
N VAL A 138 -21.46 -6.35 -0.30
CA VAL A 138 -21.33 -5.78 -1.65
C VAL A 138 -21.63 -4.29 -1.68
N ARG A 139 -22.50 -3.78 -0.80
CA ARG A 139 -22.85 -2.34 -0.74
C ARG A 139 -21.86 -1.49 0.08
N ARG A 140 -20.83 -2.10 0.65
CA ARG A 140 -19.79 -1.42 1.45
C ARG A 140 -18.87 -0.55 0.61
N ASP A 141 -18.11 0.31 1.32
CA ASP A 141 -17.02 1.11 0.74
C ASP A 141 -15.64 0.66 1.29
N PRO A 142 -14.80 -0.01 0.47
CA PRO A 142 -15.09 -0.48 -0.88
C PRO A 142 -15.91 -1.80 -0.87
N PRO A 143 -16.58 -2.14 -1.99
CA PRO A 143 -17.44 -3.32 -2.07
C PRO A 143 -16.61 -4.61 -2.00
N VAL A 144 -17.06 -5.58 -1.21
CA VAL A 144 -16.41 -6.90 -1.13
C VAL A 144 -16.85 -7.74 -2.32
N LEU A 145 -15.91 -8.07 -3.21
CA LEU A 145 -16.17 -8.78 -4.47
C LEU A 145 -15.28 -10.02 -4.62
N ALA A 146 -15.30 -10.63 -5.81
CA ALA A 146 -14.46 -11.77 -6.13
C ALA A 146 -12.95 -11.43 -6.01
N PRO A 147 -12.11 -12.38 -5.53
CA PRO A 147 -12.45 -13.76 -5.16
C PRO A 147 -12.88 -13.94 -3.69
N VAL A 148 -12.98 -12.85 -2.92
CA VAL A 148 -13.17 -12.89 -1.47
C VAL A 148 -14.63 -13.15 -1.09
N LEU A 149 -15.57 -12.48 -1.77
CA LEU A 149 -17.00 -12.56 -1.46
C LEU A 149 -17.53 -14.01 -1.41
N PRO A 150 -17.31 -14.87 -2.43
CA PRO A 150 -17.81 -16.26 -2.38
C PRO A 150 -17.26 -17.07 -1.19
N ARG A 151 -16.04 -16.76 -0.74
CA ARG A 151 -15.41 -17.43 0.42
C ARG A 151 -16.05 -17.01 1.73
N LEU A 152 -16.43 -15.73 1.86
CA LEU A 152 -17.05 -15.17 3.06
C LEU A 152 -18.49 -15.65 3.25
N VAL A 153 -19.28 -15.69 2.18
CA VAL A 153 -20.70 -16.12 2.22
C VAL A 153 -20.87 -17.63 2.00
N ARG A 154 -19.79 -18.33 1.64
CA ARG A 154 -19.73 -19.77 1.38
C ARG A 154 -20.73 -20.25 0.32
N LEU A 155 -20.82 -19.48 -0.75
CA LEU A 155 -21.56 -19.84 -1.97
C LEU A 155 -20.59 -20.17 -3.11
N PRO A 156 -20.98 -21.03 -4.07
CA PRO A 156 -20.22 -21.21 -5.29
C PRO A 156 -20.03 -19.88 -6.03
N PRO A 157 -18.85 -19.59 -6.62
CA PRO A 157 -18.60 -18.33 -7.32
C PRO A 157 -19.64 -18.00 -8.39
N LYS A 158 -20.08 -19.00 -9.17
CA LYS A 158 -21.13 -18.83 -10.19
C LYS A 158 -22.46 -18.37 -9.60
N GLN A 159 -22.87 -18.95 -8.47
CA GLN A 159 -24.10 -18.55 -7.80
C GLN A 159 -24.01 -17.11 -7.26
N VAL A 160 -22.83 -16.71 -6.78
CA VAL A 160 -22.59 -15.31 -6.38
C VAL A 160 -22.66 -14.38 -7.58
N GLU A 161 -22.05 -14.75 -8.71
CA GLU A 161 -22.12 -13.97 -9.96
C GLU A 161 -23.57 -13.78 -10.42
N GLU A 162 -24.36 -14.86 -10.48
CA GLU A 162 -25.79 -14.82 -10.84
C GLU A 162 -26.60 -13.88 -9.91
N LEU A 163 -26.40 -13.98 -8.60
CA LEU A 163 -27.08 -13.11 -7.63
C LEU A 163 -26.67 -11.65 -7.75
N LEU A 164 -25.40 -11.37 -8.08
CA LEU A 164 -24.92 -10.00 -8.29
C LEU A 164 -25.46 -9.40 -9.59
N GLU A 165 -25.54 -10.20 -10.65
CA GLU A 165 -26.12 -9.78 -11.93
C GLU A 165 -27.61 -9.47 -11.81
N GLU A 166 -28.34 -10.26 -11.02
CA GLU A 166 -29.78 -10.06 -10.81
C GLU A 166 -30.09 -8.85 -9.92
N HIS A 167 -29.35 -8.64 -8.83
CA HIS A 167 -29.76 -7.71 -7.77
C HIS A 167 -28.89 -6.47 -7.60
N VAL A 168 -27.68 -6.44 -8.15
CA VAL A 168 -26.77 -5.28 -8.05
C VAL A 168 -25.90 -5.09 -9.31
N PRO A 169 -26.51 -5.07 -10.52
CA PRO A 169 -25.76 -4.99 -11.78
C PRO A 169 -24.92 -3.71 -11.90
N GLU A 170 -25.35 -2.61 -11.28
CA GLU A 170 -24.62 -1.34 -11.23
C GLU A 170 -23.23 -1.47 -10.58
N ILE A 171 -23.10 -2.32 -9.55
CA ILE A 171 -21.81 -2.58 -8.94
C ILE A 171 -20.93 -3.34 -9.92
N LEU A 172 -21.49 -4.30 -10.67
CA LEU A 172 -20.78 -5.02 -11.73
C LEU A 172 -20.46 -4.16 -12.96
N ALA A 173 -21.17 -3.06 -13.19
CA ALA A 173 -20.86 -2.09 -14.24
C ALA A 173 -19.75 -1.10 -13.84
N THR A 174 -19.55 -0.87 -12.54
CA THR A 174 -18.55 0.11 -12.04
C THR A 174 -17.12 -0.31 -12.43
N PRO A 175 -16.23 0.55 -12.91
CA PRO A 175 -14.87 0.11 -13.24
C PRO A 175 -14.09 -0.48 -12.05
N VAL A 176 -13.26 -1.51 -12.28
CA VAL A 176 -12.50 -2.20 -11.21
C VAL A 176 -11.62 -1.25 -10.38
N TRP A 177 -11.05 -0.23 -11.01
CA TRP A 177 -10.19 0.75 -10.35
C TRP A 177 -10.95 1.63 -9.34
N GLU A 178 -12.27 1.80 -9.51
CA GLU A 178 -13.12 2.57 -8.62
C GLU A 178 -13.57 1.72 -7.42
N ARG A 179 -13.77 0.42 -7.62
CA ARG A 179 -14.23 -0.51 -6.56
C ARG A 179 -13.16 -0.93 -5.56
N ARG A 180 -11.91 -0.48 -5.69
CA ARG A 180 -10.76 -0.94 -4.88
C ARG A 180 -10.27 0.09 -3.87
N ILE A 181 -10.84 1.29 -3.88
CA ILE A 181 -10.37 2.41 -3.06
C ILE A 181 -11.50 2.81 -2.13
N CYS A 182 -11.22 2.80 -0.82
CA CYS A 182 -12.15 3.31 0.18
C CYS A 182 -12.34 4.82 -0.03
N LEU A 183 -13.47 5.24 -0.56
CA LEU A 183 -13.77 6.64 -0.87
C LEU A 183 -13.87 7.48 0.40
N GLY A 184 -14.46 6.94 1.47
CA GLY A 184 -14.55 7.61 2.77
C GLY A 184 -13.17 7.92 3.35
N ARG A 185 -12.26 6.94 3.37
CA ARG A 185 -10.88 7.13 3.85
C ARG A 185 -10.08 8.04 2.93
N LEU A 186 -10.25 7.94 1.62
CA LEU A 186 -9.63 8.86 0.66
C LEU A 186 -10.08 10.31 0.92
N GLY A 187 -11.38 10.55 1.14
CA GLY A 187 -11.90 11.87 1.47
C GLY A 187 -11.19 12.48 2.69
N HIS A 188 -10.93 11.70 3.73
CA HIS A 188 -10.15 12.16 4.89
C HIS A 188 -8.68 12.44 4.55
N LEU A 189 -8.03 11.57 3.77
CA LEU A 189 -6.63 11.77 3.35
C LEU A 189 -6.42 13.05 2.54
N LEU A 190 -7.39 13.42 1.70
CA LEU A 190 -7.34 14.64 0.88
C LEU A 190 -7.45 15.92 1.71
N THR A 191 -7.91 15.82 2.96
CA THR A 191 -8.01 16.94 3.90
C THR A 191 -6.80 17.11 4.81
N VAL A 192 -5.79 16.22 4.68
CA VAL A 192 -4.58 16.27 5.50
C VAL A 192 -3.71 17.47 5.14
N ASP A 193 -3.19 18.18 6.14
CA ASP A 193 -2.17 19.23 6.01
C ASP A 193 -0.89 18.85 6.79
N PRO A 194 0.31 18.95 6.16
CA PRO A 194 0.53 19.26 4.74
C PRO A 194 -0.09 18.22 3.78
N PRO A 195 -0.51 18.61 2.56
CA PRO A 195 -1.12 17.71 1.60
C PRO A 195 -0.23 16.49 1.30
N LEU A 196 -0.84 15.30 1.31
CA LEU A 196 -0.15 14.04 1.06
C LEU A 196 0.05 13.77 -0.42
N SER A 197 1.20 13.19 -0.78
CA SER A 197 1.45 12.76 -2.15
C SER A 197 0.48 11.63 -2.56
N ARG A 198 0.24 11.48 -3.86
CA ARG A 198 -0.59 10.35 -4.35
C ARG A 198 0.02 8.99 -4.01
N GLY A 199 1.35 8.89 -3.98
CA GLY A 199 2.04 7.68 -3.51
C GLY A 199 1.76 7.39 -2.03
N ALA A 200 1.75 8.42 -1.19
CA ALA A 200 1.43 8.31 0.22
C ALA A 200 0.01 7.78 0.46
N MET A 201 -0.96 8.40 -0.20
CA MET A 201 -2.35 7.99 -0.09
C MET A 201 -2.57 6.57 -0.63
N ALA A 202 -1.91 6.20 -1.72
CA ALA A 202 -1.98 4.84 -2.26
C ALA A 202 -1.47 3.80 -1.26
N LEU A 203 -0.36 4.08 -0.57
CA LEU A 203 0.17 3.20 0.49
C LEU A 203 -0.80 3.07 1.67
N LEU A 204 -1.32 4.20 2.17
CA LEU A 204 -2.25 4.25 3.29
C LEU A 204 -3.59 3.55 3.02
N LEU A 205 -3.96 3.40 1.75
CA LEU A 205 -5.19 2.70 1.32
C LEU A 205 -4.92 1.33 0.70
N SER A 206 -3.66 0.84 0.74
CA SER A 206 -3.24 -0.39 0.06
C SER A 206 -3.58 -0.45 -1.44
N GLY A 207 -3.71 0.70 -2.09
CA GLY A 207 -4.07 0.86 -3.50
C GLY A 207 -2.88 1.14 -4.42
N ASP A 208 -3.17 1.48 -5.68
CA ASP A 208 -2.19 1.92 -6.65
C ASP A 208 -2.42 3.38 -7.08
N ILE A 209 -1.34 4.07 -7.44
CA ILE A 209 -1.34 5.51 -7.76
C ILE A 209 -2.23 5.82 -8.97
N SER A 210 -2.33 4.90 -9.93
CA SER A 210 -3.10 5.12 -11.16
C SER A 210 -4.60 5.09 -10.89
N SER A 211 -5.06 4.07 -10.16
CA SER A 211 -6.45 3.96 -9.70
C SER A 211 -6.81 5.13 -8.80
N LEU A 212 -5.93 5.47 -7.84
CA LEU A 212 -6.13 6.61 -6.94
C LEU A 212 -6.30 7.92 -7.71
N SER A 213 -5.42 8.17 -8.69
CA SER A 213 -5.48 9.36 -9.53
C SER A 213 -6.82 9.48 -10.26
N ARG A 214 -7.31 8.37 -10.82
CA ARG A 214 -8.60 8.32 -11.53
C ARG A 214 -9.78 8.52 -10.58
N VAL A 215 -9.73 7.93 -9.38
CA VAL A 215 -10.76 8.12 -8.35
C VAL A 215 -10.81 9.56 -7.88
N ILE A 216 -9.66 10.20 -7.60
CA ILE A 216 -9.60 11.63 -7.25
C ILE A 216 -10.18 12.47 -8.40
N ASP A 217 -9.70 12.26 -9.64
CA ASP A 217 -10.18 13.03 -10.80
C ASP A 217 -11.71 12.81 -11.06
N LYS A 218 -12.30 11.68 -10.65
CA LYS A 218 -13.73 11.39 -10.80
C LYS A 218 -14.57 11.95 -9.65
N HIS A 219 -14.23 11.62 -8.40
CA HIS A 219 -15.06 11.85 -7.21
C HIS A 219 -14.65 13.07 -6.39
N PHE A 220 -13.38 13.49 -6.47
CA PHE A 220 -12.80 14.61 -5.71
C PHE A 220 -12.09 15.57 -6.67
N ARG A 221 -12.85 16.07 -7.67
CA ARG A 221 -12.30 16.89 -8.77
C ARG A 221 -11.56 18.12 -8.28
N GLU A 222 -12.02 18.68 -7.17
CA GLU A 222 -11.41 19.79 -6.45
C GLU A 222 -10.05 19.43 -5.83
N HIS A 223 -9.76 18.16 -5.56
CA HIS A 223 -8.44 17.76 -5.08
C HIS A 223 -7.51 17.25 -6.19
N GLY A 224 -8.02 17.01 -7.40
CA GLY A 224 -7.23 16.48 -8.53
C GLY A 224 -6.06 17.37 -8.95
N ASP A 225 -6.22 18.69 -8.80
CA ASP A 225 -5.24 19.69 -9.23
C ASP A 225 -4.29 20.14 -8.09
N VAL A 226 -4.52 19.67 -6.85
CA VAL A 226 -3.66 20.00 -5.71
C VAL A 226 -2.30 19.34 -5.92
N MET A 227 -1.29 20.16 -6.15
CA MET A 227 0.07 19.71 -6.34
C MET A 227 0.77 19.50 -5.01
N VAL A 228 1.32 18.29 -4.84
CA VAL A 228 2.23 17.96 -3.73
C VAL A 228 3.62 17.77 -4.31
N PRO A 229 4.64 18.51 -3.86
CA PRO A 229 6.01 18.28 -4.27
C PRO A 229 6.43 16.83 -4.03
N HIS A 230 7.11 16.24 -5.00
CA HIS A 230 7.73 14.92 -4.88
C HIS A 230 9.21 15.00 -4.51
N LEU A 231 9.75 16.23 -4.47
CA LEU A 231 11.14 16.47 -4.14
C LEU A 231 11.38 16.30 -2.63
N PRO A 232 12.55 15.78 -2.23
CA PRO A 232 13.02 15.84 -0.85
C PRO A 232 12.96 17.28 -0.30
N ALA A 233 12.64 17.43 0.99
CA ALA A 233 12.58 18.72 1.64
C ALA A 233 13.90 19.51 1.51
N THR A 234 15.03 18.83 1.57
CA THR A 234 16.37 19.42 1.37
C THR A 234 16.55 20.03 -0.02
N GLU A 235 16.05 19.37 -1.07
CA GLU A 235 16.08 19.89 -2.43
C GLU A 235 15.11 21.06 -2.63
N MET A 236 13.93 21.00 -1.99
CA MET A 236 12.96 22.10 -1.99
C MET A 236 13.52 23.36 -1.30
N GLU A 237 14.18 23.20 -0.15
CA GLU A 237 14.84 24.31 0.55
C GLU A 237 16.07 24.82 -0.20
N ALA A 238 16.85 23.93 -0.83
CA ALA A 238 17.96 24.34 -1.69
C ALA A 238 17.46 25.16 -2.90
N LEU A 239 16.34 24.75 -3.52
CA LEU A 239 15.70 25.52 -4.59
C LEU A 239 15.20 26.88 -4.09
N ARG A 240 14.50 26.91 -2.95
CA ARG A 240 14.05 28.17 -2.34
C ARG A 240 15.22 29.09 -2.08
N GLY A 241 16.28 28.58 -1.45
CA GLY A 241 17.51 29.34 -1.15
C GLY A 241 18.18 29.88 -2.41
N ALA A 242 18.28 29.08 -3.47
CA ALA A 242 18.85 29.51 -4.75
C ALA A 242 18.02 30.60 -5.44
N LEU A 243 16.69 30.50 -5.40
CA LEU A 243 15.79 31.52 -5.95
C LEU A 243 15.89 32.84 -5.16
N VAL A 244 15.83 32.78 -3.82
CA VAL A 244 15.92 33.96 -2.94
C VAL A 244 17.29 34.63 -3.06
N ALA A 245 18.38 33.86 -3.04
CA ALA A 245 19.73 34.40 -3.25
C ALA A 245 19.91 34.96 -4.67
N GLY A 246 19.21 34.40 -5.66
CA GLY A 246 19.21 34.90 -7.02
C GLY A 246 18.57 36.30 -7.15
N LEU A 247 17.54 36.59 -6.36
CA LEU A 247 16.91 37.92 -6.33
C LEU A 247 17.86 39.03 -5.88
N GLN A 248 18.86 38.70 -5.07
CA GLN A 248 19.85 39.67 -4.56
C GLN A 248 20.96 39.99 -5.57
N LYS A 249 21.02 39.28 -6.72
CA LYS A 249 22.05 39.46 -7.74
C LYS A 249 21.56 40.37 -8.85
N VAL A 250 22.45 41.23 -9.34
CA VAL A 250 22.21 42.11 -10.49
C VAL A 250 23.26 41.82 -11.57
N PRO A 251 22.87 41.30 -12.75
CA PRO A 251 21.50 40.94 -13.16
C PRO A 251 20.98 39.68 -12.45
N VAL A 252 19.65 39.56 -12.35
CA VAL A 252 18.98 38.38 -11.80
C VAL A 252 19.36 37.15 -12.63
N PRO A 253 19.78 36.03 -12.02
CA PRO A 253 20.18 34.84 -12.76
C PRO A 253 19.03 34.27 -13.59
N SER A 254 19.35 33.68 -14.74
CA SER A 254 18.35 32.92 -15.49
C SER A 254 17.99 31.62 -14.76
N LEU A 255 16.82 31.05 -15.05
CA LEU A 255 16.43 29.73 -14.54
C LEU A 255 17.44 28.63 -14.94
N TRP A 256 18.17 28.82 -16.05
CA TRP A 256 19.27 27.93 -16.44
C TRP A 256 20.47 28.01 -15.48
N ALA A 257 20.78 29.19 -14.96
CA ALA A 257 21.80 29.35 -13.93
C ALA A 257 21.36 28.70 -12.60
N ILE A 258 20.08 28.82 -12.24
CA ILE A 258 19.50 28.12 -11.08
C ILE A 258 19.60 26.60 -11.25
N HIS A 259 19.23 26.07 -12.42
CA HIS A 259 19.42 24.65 -12.78
C HIS A 259 20.86 24.20 -12.56
N LYS A 260 21.85 24.93 -13.10
CA LYS A 260 23.27 24.60 -12.93
C LYS A 260 23.72 24.61 -11.46
N SER A 261 23.21 25.54 -10.66
CA SER A 261 23.61 25.67 -9.25
C SER A 261 22.98 24.65 -8.31
N THR A 262 21.76 24.19 -8.62
CA THR A 262 20.98 23.27 -7.76
C THR A 262 21.04 21.82 -8.24
N GLY A 263 21.39 21.59 -9.51
CA GLY A 263 21.28 20.28 -10.15
C GLY A 263 19.84 19.86 -10.48
N LEU A 264 18.84 20.65 -10.09
CA LEU A 264 17.42 20.33 -10.33
C LEU A 264 17.04 20.61 -11.78
N ASN A 265 16.36 19.68 -12.43
CA ASN A 265 15.95 19.85 -13.82
C ASN A 265 15.00 21.06 -14.01
N PHE A 266 14.92 21.55 -15.24
CA PHE A 266 14.15 22.77 -15.57
C PHE A 266 12.64 22.62 -15.31
N GLN A 267 12.10 21.41 -15.52
CA GLN A 267 10.69 21.12 -15.29
C GLN A 267 10.34 21.25 -13.80
N THR A 268 11.18 20.70 -12.92
CA THR A 268 11.07 20.80 -11.47
C THR A 268 11.09 22.26 -11.00
N ILE A 269 12.03 23.07 -11.51
CA ILE A 269 12.12 24.49 -11.18
C ILE A 269 10.87 25.23 -11.64
N SER A 270 10.43 25.00 -12.87
CA SER A 270 9.23 25.66 -13.44
C SER A 270 7.95 25.26 -12.70
N LEU A 271 7.88 24.03 -12.21
CA LEU A 271 6.72 23.47 -11.55
C LEU A 271 6.60 23.92 -10.08
N HIS A 272 7.71 23.92 -9.33
CA HIS A 272 7.74 24.18 -7.89
C HIS A 272 8.19 25.60 -7.52
N GLY A 273 9.09 26.19 -8.30
CA GLY A 273 9.60 27.55 -8.08
C GLY A 273 8.51 28.62 -7.89
N PRO A 274 7.42 28.63 -8.69
CA PRO A 274 6.31 29.57 -8.51
C PRO A 274 5.68 29.54 -7.12
N GLY A 275 5.66 28.38 -6.45
CA GLY A 275 5.13 28.26 -5.09
C GLY A 275 6.13 28.62 -4.00
N LEU A 276 7.43 28.71 -4.35
CA LEU A 276 8.50 29.00 -3.40
C LEU A 276 8.90 30.48 -3.38
N CYS A 277 8.93 31.14 -4.53
CA CYS A 277 9.35 32.53 -4.67
C CYS A 277 8.70 33.18 -5.91
N PRO A 278 7.38 33.41 -5.93
CA PRO A 278 6.66 33.84 -7.14
C PRO A 278 7.18 35.14 -7.76
N GLU A 279 7.81 36.02 -6.97
CA GLU A 279 8.39 37.30 -7.40
C GLU A 279 9.63 37.14 -8.30
N TYR A 280 10.25 35.95 -8.31
CA TYR A 280 11.48 35.70 -9.07
C TYR A 280 11.33 36.03 -10.56
N MET A 281 10.19 35.63 -11.16
CA MET A 281 9.96 35.87 -12.58
C MET A 281 9.74 37.35 -12.89
N VAL A 282 9.12 38.09 -11.98
CA VAL A 282 8.92 39.54 -12.11
C VAL A 282 10.25 40.28 -12.09
N HIS A 283 11.17 39.91 -11.20
CA HIS A 283 12.50 40.51 -11.16
C HIS A 283 13.36 40.12 -12.38
N LEU A 284 13.20 38.90 -12.89
CA LEU A 284 13.95 38.43 -14.05
C LEU A 284 13.46 39.01 -15.39
N ARG A 285 12.14 39.26 -15.53
CA ARG A 285 11.51 39.58 -16.82
C ARG A 285 10.66 40.85 -16.83
N GLY A 286 10.46 41.50 -15.69
CA GLY A 286 9.58 42.63 -15.51
C GLY A 286 8.15 42.21 -15.15
N GLU A 287 7.35 43.19 -14.74
CA GLU A 287 5.92 43.02 -14.46
C GLU A 287 5.12 42.81 -15.75
N LEU A 288 3.97 42.16 -15.63
CA LEU A 288 3.02 42.10 -16.74
C LEU A 288 2.28 43.43 -16.87
N PRO A 289 2.04 43.91 -18.11
CA PRO A 289 1.16 45.05 -18.34
C PRO A 289 -0.22 44.84 -17.72
N ALA A 290 -0.83 45.89 -17.18
CA ALA A 290 -2.12 45.83 -16.49
C ALA A 290 -3.22 45.19 -17.35
N GLU A 291 -3.22 45.44 -18.66
CA GLU A 291 -4.15 44.83 -19.62
C GLU A 291 -4.00 43.30 -19.68
N LYS A 292 -2.76 42.78 -19.68
CA LYS A 292 -2.50 41.33 -19.66
C LYS A 292 -2.89 40.71 -18.33
N VAL A 293 -2.69 41.42 -17.22
CA VAL A 293 -3.14 40.94 -15.89
C VAL A 293 -4.67 40.87 -15.84
N ALA A 294 -5.37 41.89 -16.35
CA ALA A 294 -6.83 41.88 -16.44
C ALA A 294 -7.35 40.75 -17.35
N GLN A 295 -6.73 40.55 -18.51
CA GLN A 295 -7.06 39.45 -19.41
C GLN A 295 -6.80 38.08 -18.76
N MET A 296 -5.66 37.90 -18.08
CA MET A 296 -5.33 36.68 -17.35
C MET A 296 -6.38 36.37 -16.27
N ARG A 297 -6.78 37.39 -15.49
CA ARG A 297 -7.87 37.27 -14.50
C ARG A 297 -9.18 36.87 -15.15
N GLY A 298 -9.55 37.49 -16.27
CA GLY A 298 -10.74 37.11 -17.05
C GLY A 298 -10.72 35.65 -17.45
N LEU A 299 -9.61 35.17 -18.01
CA LEU A 299 -9.44 33.77 -18.41
C LEU A 299 -9.50 32.78 -17.24
N LEU A 300 -8.92 33.15 -16.09
CA LEU A 300 -9.03 32.37 -14.85
C LEU A 300 -10.49 32.26 -14.39
N GLN A 301 -11.26 33.35 -14.44
CA GLN A 301 -12.68 33.34 -14.04
C GLN A 301 -13.55 32.44 -14.90
N GLU A 302 -13.18 32.18 -16.16
CA GLU A 302 -13.90 31.24 -17.03
C GLU A 302 -13.73 29.76 -16.63
N ARG A 303 -12.69 29.42 -15.84
CA ARG A 303 -12.43 28.07 -15.27
C ARG A 303 -12.38 26.89 -16.25
N ARG A 304 -12.26 27.17 -17.55
CA ARG A 304 -12.29 26.17 -18.64
C ARG A 304 -11.00 26.11 -19.45
N HIS A 305 -10.15 27.13 -19.33
CA HIS A 305 -8.93 27.23 -20.11
C HIS A 305 -7.78 26.49 -19.43
N SER A 306 -7.00 25.77 -20.23
CA SER A 306 -5.72 25.20 -19.79
C SER A 306 -4.66 26.29 -19.66
N LEU A 307 -3.59 26.03 -18.91
CA LEU A 307 -2.44 26.95 -18.86
C LEU A 307 -1.85 27.18 -20.25
N ARG A 308 -1.86 26.15 -21.11
CA ARG A 308 -1.41 26.23 -22.50
C ARG A 308 -2.30 27.15 -23.35
N ASP A 309 -3.62 27.10 -23.18
CA ASP A 309 -4.54 27.95 -23.93
C ASP A 309 -4.46 29.40 -23.47
N MET A 310 -4.39 29.63 -22.16
CA MET A 310 -4.18 30.95 -21.60
C MET A 310 -2.85 31.56 -22.05
N ALA A 311 -1.78 30.75 -22.05
CA ALA A 311 -0.45 31.12 -22.54
C ALA A 311 -0.48 31.60 -23.99
N LYS A 312 -1.18 30.87 -24.88
CA LYS A 312 -1.39 31.29 -26.27
C LYS A 312 -2.12 32.62 -26.37
N GLN A 313 -3.21 32.79 -25.63
CA GLN A 313 -4.03 34.02 -25.67
C GLN A 313 -3.29 35.25 -25.12
N LEU A 314 -2.44 35.05 -24.12
CA LEU A 314 -1.63 36.13 -23.51
C LEU A 314 -0.31 36.36 -24.24
N ALA A 315 0.02 35.52 -25.23
CA ALA A 315 1.31 35.48 -25.92
C ALA A 315 2.50 35.36 -24.94
N ILE A 316 2.39 34.48 -23.96
CA ILE A 316 3.42 34.20 -22.94
C ILE A 316 3.58 32.67 -22.82
N PRO A 317 4.80 32.12 -22.72
CA PRO A 317 5.01 30.70 -22.45
C PRO A 317 4.30 30.19 -21.18
N ALA A 318 3.77 28.96 -21.21
CA ALA A 318 2.96 28.40 -20.11
C ALA A 318 3.75 28.20 -18.81
N ASP A 319 5.01 27.79 -18.91
CA ASP A 319 5.97 27.70 -17.80
C ASP A 319 6.11 29.04 -17.07
N ARG A 320 6.16 30.15 -17.81
CA ARG A 320 6.22 31.51 -17.25
C ARG A 320 4.89 32.00 -16.72
N LEU A 321 3.80 31.70 -17.41
CA LEU A 321 2.46 32.08 -16.99
C LEU A 321 2.15 31.54 -15.58
N ARG A 322 2.61 30.33 -15.26
CA ARG A 322 2.50 29.75 -13.91
C ARG A 322 3.10 30.64 -12.81
N TRP A 323 4.26 31.26 -13.06
CA TRP A 323 4.87 32.20 -12.11
C TRP A 323 4.02 33.45 -11.92
N TYR A 324 3.56 34.05 -13.03
CA TYR A 324 2.74 35.25 -12.96
C TYR A 324 1.39 35.00 -12.27
N ILE A 325 0.73 33.87 -12.54
CA ILE A 325 -0.49 33.51 -11.82
C ILE A 325 -0.20 33.37 -10.33
N ARG A 326 0.90 32.72 -9.93
CA ARG A 326 1.26 32.60 -8.50
C ARG A 326 1.60 33.93 -7.83
N HIS A 327 2.16 34.89 -8.57
CA HIS A 327 2.46 36.22 -8.06
C HIS A 327 1.21 37.08 -7.90
N TYR A 328 0.38 37.18 -8.94
CA TYR A 328 -0.80 38.06 -8.94
C TYR A 328 -2.04 37.43 -8.29
N GLU A 329 -2.15 36.10 -8.30
CA GLU A 329 -3.31 35.33 -7.83
C GLU A 329 -2.86 34.11 -6.99
N PRO A 330 -2.22 34.33 -5.83
CA PRO A 330 -1.60 33.25 -5.04
C PRO A 330 -2.58 32.16 -4.58
N GLY A 331 -3.87 32.51 -4.44
CA GLY A 331 -4.93 31.59 -4.04
C GLY A 331 -5.33 30.53 -5.09
N VAL A 332 -5.01 30.76 -6.37
CA VAL A 332 -5.38 29.87 -7.48
C VAL A 332 -4.67 28.54 -7.37
N VAL A 333 -5.38 27.42 -7.53
CA VAL A 333 -4.78 26.09 -7.57
C VAL A 333 -4.47 25.73 -9.02
N LEU A 334 -3.18 25.59 -9.33
CA LEU A 334 -2.71 25.30 -10.67
C LEU A 334 -2.52 23.78 -10.86
N PRO A 335 -3.07 23.19 -11.93
CA PRO A 335 -2.92 21.77 -12.21
C PRO A 335 -1.46 21.41 -12.48
N HIS A 336 -1.08 20.14 -12.30
CA HIS A 336 0.28 19.69 -12.64
C HIS A 336 0.57 19.78 -14.14
N SER A 337 -0.37 19.35 -14.98
CA SER A 337 -0.25 19.39 -16.44
C SER A 337 -0.74 20.72 -17.01
N GLU A 338 0.00 21.28 -17.96
CA GLU A 338 -0.36 22.52 -18.66
C GLU A 338 -1.59 22.37 -19.56
N GLU A 339 -1.97 21.13 -19.90
CA GLU A 339 -3.14 20.81 -20.74
C GLU A 339 -4.43 20.71 -19.93
N ARG A 340 -4.34 20.64 -18.60
CA ARG A 340 -5.52 20.57 -17.74
C ARG A 340 -6.08 21.98 -17.53
N PRO A 341 -7.41 22.15 -17.53
CA PRO A 341 -8.02 23.44 -17.25
C PRO A 341 -7.77 23.88 -15.81
N VAL A 342 -7.57 25.18 -15.59
CA VAL A 342 -7.50 25.76 -14.24
C VAL A 342 -8.93 25.88 -13.71
N ARG A 343 -9.35 24.92 -12.88
CA ARG A 343 -10.73 24.84 -12.38
C ARG A 343 -10.97 25.61 -11.09
N GLN A 344 -9.91 25.85 -10.33
CA GLN A 344 -9.99 26.27 -8.94
C GLN A 344 -9.25 27.58 -8.71
N LEU A 345 -9.99 28.59 -8.29
CA LEU A 345 -9.46 29.92 -8.00
C LEU A 345 -9.08 30.09 -6.53
N THR A 346 -9.51 29.16 -5.69
CA THR A 346 -9.22 29.09 -4.26
C THR A 346 -8.87 27.66 -3.91
N ARG A 347 -8.18 27.48 -2.77
CA ARG A 347 -7.94 26.13 -2.23
C ARG A 347 -9.28 25.43 -1.93
N PRO A 348 -9.35 24.09 -2.10
CA PRO A 348 -10.54 23.31 -1.75
C PRO A 348 -10.94 23.53 -0.29
N GLU A 349 -12.25 23.59 -0.04
CA GLU A 349 -12.79 23.66 1.31
C GLU A 349 -12.41 22.41 2.12
N GLY A 350 -12.02 22.59 3.38
CA GLY A 350 -11.67 21.49 4.27
C GLY A 350 -10.24 20.94 4.13
N LEU A 351 -9.42 21.47 3.23
CA LEU A 351 -7.98 21.23 3.24
C LEU A 351 -7.39 21.78 4.56
N GLY A 352 -6.69 20.94 5.33
CA GLY A 352 -6.19 21.27 6.67
C GLY A 352 -7.14 20.96 7.83
N ARG A 353 -8.17 20.13 7.61
CA ARG A 353 -9.01 19.62 8.72
C ARG A 353 -8.29 18.62 9.60
N LEU A 354 -7.27 17.95 9.08
CA LEU A 354 -6.53 16.91 9.79
C LEU A 354 -5.03 17.12 9.58
N THR A 355 -4.25 16.88 10.62
CA THR A 355 -2.83 16.58 10.47
C THR A 355 -2.63 15.10 10.15
N LEU A 356 -1.48 14.71 9.59
CA LEU A 356 -1.16 13.28 9.40
C LEU A 356 -1.17 12.51 10.75
N GLY A 357 -0.73 13.16 11.83
CA GLY A 357 -0.81 12.59 13.18
C GLY A 357 -2.24 12.33 13.63
N GLU A 358 -3.18 13.25 13.37
CA GLU A 358 -4.60 13.04 13.67
C GLU A 358 -5.23 11.97 12.78
N TYR A 359 -4.90 11.95 11.50
CA TYR A 359 -5.37 10.92 10.57
C TYR A 359 -4.96 9.53 11.07
N THR A 360 -3.66 9.32 11.32
CA THR A 360 -3.15 8.02 11.79
C THR A 360 -3.76 7.64 13.12
N ARG A 361 -3.86 8.60 14.07
CA ARG A 361 -4.52 8.40 15.36
C ARG A 361 -6.00 8.06 15.25
N ARG A 362 -6.72 8.47 14.21
CA ARG A 362 -8.15 8.20 14.10
C ARG A 362 -8.43 6.91 13.35
N PHE A 363 -7.65 6.66 12.30
CA PHE A 363 -8.01 5.69 11.26
C PHE A 363 -7.08 4.50 11.15
N LEU A 364 -5.95 4.50 11.87
CA LEU A 364 -5.05 3.35 11.96
C LEU A 364 -5.09 2.71 13.35
N PRO A 365 -4.83 1.39 13.43
CA PRO A 365 -4.75 0.70 14.71
C PRO A 365 -3.58 1.18 15.54
N ALA A 366 -3.71 1.14 16.88
CA ALA A 366 -2.66 1.60 17.79
C ALA A 366 -1.33 0.85 17.61
N THR A 367 -1.41 -0.39 17.13
CA THR A 367 -0.27 -1.25 16.82
C THR A 367 0.31 -1.00 15.42
N SER A 368 -0.24 -0.03 14.66
CA SER A 368 0.27 0.34 13.34
C SER A 368 1.71 0.84 13.46
N PRO A 369 2.65 0.30 12.66
CA PRO A 369 4.02 0.80 12.65
C PRO A 369 4.11 2.24 12.15
N VAL A 370 3.05 2.77 11.53
CA VAL A 370 2.94 4.19 11.15
C VAL A 370 2.97 5.12 12.38
N HIS A 371 2.66 4.61 13.57
CA HIS A 371 2.78 5.35 14.83
C HIS A 371 4.20 5.37 15.42
N GLN A 372 5.06 4.40 15.11
CA GLN A 372 6.32 4.16 15.83
C GLN A 372 7.52 4.96 15.30
N ALA A 373 7.28 6.16 14.79
CA ALA A 373 8.38 7.05 14.46
C ALA A 373 8.76 7.89 15.72
N PRO A 374 9.98 7.75 16.27
CA PRO A 374 10.32 8.29 17.58
C PRO A 374 10.19 9.82 17.66
N PRO A 375 9.81 10.37 18.82
CA PRO A 375 9.81 11.81 19.08
C PRO A 375 11.26 12.34 19.05
N GLY A 376 11.49 13.43 18.31
CA GLY A 376 12.82 14.01 18.11
C GLY A 376 13.51 14.47 19.41
N GLU A 377 14.82 14.25 19.46
CA GLU A 377 15.74 15.13 20.20
C GLU A 377 16.00 16.36 19.33
N GLY A 378 15.54 17.52 19.77
CA GLY A 378 15.69 18.75 19.02
C GLY A 378 15.06 19.97 19.68
N SER A 379 15.46 20.27 20.91
CA SER A 379 15.43 21.66 21.40
C SER A 379 16.75 22.00 22.10
N PRO A 380 17.21 23.25 21.99
CA PRO A 380 18.63 23.57 21.98
C PRO A 380 19.13 23.98 23.37
N ALA A 381 20.11 23.26 23.89
CA ALA A 381 21.07 23.75 24.88
C ALA A 381 22.16 22.69 25.08
N GLY A 382 23.42 23.05 24.89
CA GLY A 382 24.57 22.21 25.31
C GLY A 382 25.70 22.18 24.29
N GLU A 383 26.68 23.06 24.50
CA GLU A 383 27.97 23.16 23.81
C GLU A 383 28.91 21.96 24.07
N GLU A 384 29.99 21.92 23.27
CA GLU A 384 31.27 21.20 23.48
C GLU A 384 31.26 19.66 23.23
N SER A 385 32.19 19.02 22.51
CA SER A 385 33.46 19.43 21.89
C SER A 385 34.03 18.28 21.00
N HIS A 386 34.90 18.68 20.07
CA HIS A 386 35.95 17.92 19.35
C HIS A 386 35.64 17.10 18.07
N ALA A 387 36.40 17.46 17.04
CA ALA A 387 36.44 17.01 15.64
C ALA A 387 37.56 15.96 15.41
N PRO A 388 38.06 15.72 14.16
CA PRO A 388 37.42 15.07 13.01
C PRO A 388 38.32 13.95 12.40
N ALA A 389 37.74 13.01 11.62
CA ALA A 389 38.41 12.38 10.46
C ALA A 389 37.49 11.39 9.73
N GLY A 390 37.55 11.38 8.39
CA GLY A 390 37.23 10.19 7.60
C GLY A 390 36.03 10.30 6.67
N SER A 391 36.26 10.84 5.48
CA SER A 391 35.40 10.75 4.31
C SER A 391 35.19 9.30 3.85
N SER A 392 33.96 8.78 3.97
CA SER A 392 33.39 7.83 3.00
C SER A 392 31.89 8.11 2.85
N ALA A 393 31.49 8.48 1.63
CA ALA A 393 30.11 8.79 1.28
C ALA A 393 29.33 7.48 1.12
N HIS A 394 28.96 6.86 2.25
CA HIS A 394 27.97 5.81 2.27
C HIS A 394 26.56 6.39 2.40
N ARG A 395 25.67 5.90 1.55
CA ARG A 395 24.21 6.10 1.51
C ARG A 395 23.62 6.22 2.92
N ARG A 396 23.46 7.45 3.41
CA ARG A 396 22.58 7.74 4.56
C ARG A 396 21.14 7.70 4.05
N VAL A 397 20.45 6.61 4.35
CA VAL A 397 19.00 6.51 4.21
C VAL A 397 18.38 7.41 5.29
N SER A 398 17.57 8.36 4.84
CA SER A 398 16.87 9.34 5.67
C SER A 398 15.90 8.65 6.62
N TYR A 399 16.05 8.91 7.92
CA TYR A 399 15.15 8.50 8.99
C TYR A 399 13.85 9.31 8.92
N PHE A 400 12.69 8.65 9.08
CA PHE A 400 11.39 9.34 9.16
C PHE A 400 11.12 9.77 10.60
N ASP A 401 11.13 11.09 10.82
CA ASP A 401 10.69 11.74 12.05
C ASP A 401 9.39 12.51 11.76
N PRO A 402 8.23 12.13 12.32
CA PRO A 402 6.95 12.79 12.05
C PRO A 402 6.90 14.25 12.55
N GLN A 403 7.79 14.66 13.47
CA GLN A 403 7.92 16.06 13.87
C GLN A 403 8.89 16.84 12.98
N ALA A 404 10.01 16.26 12.54
CA ALA A 404 10.91 16.92 11.58
C ALA A 404 10.47 16.83 10.10
N HIS A 405 9.59 15.89 9.76
CA HIS A 405 9.08 15.63 8.40
C HIS A 405 7.58 15.94 8.26
N GLY A 406 6.93 16.37 9.34
CA GLY A 406 5.57 16.91 9.36
C GLY A 406 5.48 18.40 8.99
N SER A 407 6.62 19.06 8.75
CA SER A 407 6.71 20.51 8.57
C SER A 407 7.10 20.98 7.15
N GLY A 408 7.08 20.09 6.15
CA GLY A 408 7.41 20.44 4.75
C GLY A 408 6.51 19.77 3.71
N PRO A 409 6.32 20.40 2.53
CA PRO A 409 5.45 19.88 1.49
C PRO A 409 6.13 18.69 0.76
N GLY A 410 5.50 17.52 0.80
CA GLY A 410 6.00 16.30 0.13
C GLY A 410 6.33 15.13 1.05
N THR A 411 5.57 14.92 2.13
CA THR A 411 5.78 13.79 3.08
C THR A 411 5.87 12.46 2.34
N ASN A 412 7.09 11.92 2.24
CA ASN A 412 7.38 10.72 1.48
C ASN A 412 7.04 9.48 2.32
N VAL A 413 5.76 9.14 2.31
CA VAL A 413 5.17 7.95 2.94
C VAL A 413 5.66 6.64 2.30
N GLN A 414 6.50 6.66 1.26
CA GLN A 414 7.23 5.46 0.81
C GLN A 414 8.12 4.87 1.93
N LEU A 415 8.42 5.63 2.98
CA LEU A 415 9.07 5.16 4.21
C LEU A 415 8.12 4.46 5.21
N LEU A 416 6.80 4.46 4.95
CA LEU A 416 5.76 3.76 5.75
C LEU A 416 5.41 2.37 5.19
N ALA A 417 6.14 1.88 4.19
CA ALA A 417 6.18 0.45 3.92
C ALA A 417 6.76 -0.25 5.17
N PRO A 418 6.16 -1.33 5.68
CA PRO A 418 6.76 -2.09 6.76
C PRO A 418 8.13 -2.57 6.28
N GLY A 419 9.19 -1.96 6.78
CA GLY A 419 10.56 -2.36 6.51
C GLY A 419 11.18 -1.87 5.20
N LEU A 420 11.67 -0.62 5.17
CA LEU A 420 13.13 -0.50 4.99
C LEU A 420 13.74 -0.69 6.38
N SER A 421 13.68 -1.94 6.86
CA SER A 421 14.57 -2.42 7.91
C SER A 421 15.96 -1.85 7.58
N ARG A 422 16.75 -1.39 8.56
CA ARG A 422 18.18 -1.10 8.33
C ARG A 422 18.88 -2.29 7.63
N ASN A 423 18.24 -3.46 7.73
CA ASN A 423 18.59 -4.75 7.17
C ASN A 423 17.57 -5.26 6.11
N LEU A 424 16.76 -4.43 5.42
CA LEU A 424 15.80 -4.94 4.40
C LEU A 424 16.52 -5.76 3.32
N GLU A 425 17.69 -5.29 2.92
CA GLU A 425 18.56 -6.06 2.04
C GLU A 425 18.94 -7.41 2.67
N ALA A 426 19.28 -7.46 3.96
CA ALA A 426 19.58 -8.71 4.65
C ALA A 426 18.35 -9.60 4.88
N GLU A 427 17.17 -9.03 5.08
CA GLU A 427 15.90 -9.76 5.24
C GLU A 427 15.43 -10.33 3.91
N ILE A 428 15.47 -9.55 2.83
CA ILE A 428 15.23 -10.03 1.48
C ILE A 428 16.27 -11.09 1.12
N ARG A 429 17.56 -10.88 1.43
CA ARG A 429 18.61 -11.89 1.23
C ARG A 429 18.36 -13.15 2.06
N GLY A 430 17.90 -13.02 3.31
CA GLY A 430 17.58 -14.14 4.19
C GLY A 430 16.41 -14.96 3.65
N LEU A 431 15.32 -14.30 3.24
CA LEU A 431 14.14 -14.94 2.64
C LEU A 431 14.45 -15.54 1.26
N ALA A 432 15.25 -14.84 0.45
CA ALA A 432 15.79 -15.33 -0.81
C ALA A 432 16.74 -16.54 -0.63
N GLY A 433 17.38 -16.61 0.54
CA GLY A 433 18.28 -17.69 0.95
C GLY A 433 17.57 -18.94 1.47
N LEU A 434 16.27 -18.86 1.80
CA LEU A 434 15.49 -20.03 2.26
C LEU A 434 15.43 -21.11 1.18
N ARG A 435 15.36 -22.38 1.60
CA ARG A 435 15.21 -23.54 0.71
C ARG A 435 14.05 -24.43 1.19
N PRO A 436 13.01 -24.66 0.35
CA PRO A 436 12.87 -24.18 -1.03
C PRO A 436 12.78 -22.65 -1.10
N MET A 437 13.28 -22.09 -2.21
CA MET A 437 13.33 -20.65 -2.42
C MET A 437 11.90 -20.09 -2.50
N LEU A 438 11.60 -19.11 -1.66
CA LEU A 438 10.34 -18.39 -1.73
C LEU A 438 10.23 -17.64 -3.06
N ALA A 439 9.05 -17.67 -3.66
CA ALA A 439 8.76 -16.83 -4.81
C ALA A 439 8.78 -15.35 -4.44
N GLU A 440 9.11 -14.49 -5.41
CA GLU A 440 9.07 -13.03 -5.22
C GLU A 440 7.73 -12.56 -4.65
N MET A 441 6.65 -13.21 -5.07
CA MET A 441 5.31 -12.96 -4.54
C MET A 441 5.19 -13.34 -3.06
N GLU A 442 5.73 -14.49 -2.65
CA GLU A 442 5.72 -14.97 -1.26
C GLU A 442 6.64 -14.11 -0.36
N ILE A 443 7.79 -13.67 -0.87
CA ILE A 443 8.69 -12.72 -0.18
C ILE A 443 7.98 -11.37 -0.01
N GLY A 444 7.31 -10.87 -1.05
CA GLY A 444 6.55 -9.63 -1.00
C GLY A 444 5.36 -9.71 -0.05
N GLU A 445 4.67 -10.85 -0.01
CA GLU A 445 3.59 -11.12 0.95
C GLU A 445 4.11 -11.19 2.39
N TYR A 446 5.24 -11.87 2.63
CA TYR A 446 5.86 -11.98 3.95
C TYR A 446 6.31 -10.63 4.50
N LEU A 447 6.92 -9.81 3.64
CA LEU A 447 7.42 -8.47 3.97
C LEU A 447 6.34 -7.38 3.88
N GLY A 448 5.12 -7.71 3.43
CA GLY A 448 4.05 -6.73 3.24
C GLY A 448 4.28 -5.71 2.11
N VAL A 449 5.26 -5.92 1.22
CA VAL A 449 5.64 -5.00 0.13
C VAL A 449 5.01 -5.40 -1.21
N PRO A 450 4.60 -4.44 -2.06
CA PRO A 450 4.19 -4.76 -3.43
C PRO A 450 5.32 -5.41 -4.22
N GLN A 451 5.01 -6.39 -5.08
CA GLN A 451 6.02 -7.07 -5.90
C GLN A 451 6.86 -6.10 -6.73
N SER A 452 6.27 -5.02 -7.26
CA SER A 452 7.02 -4.00 -7.99
C SER A 452 8.04 -3.28 -7.11
N ALA A 453 7.67 -2.93 -5.87
CA ALA A 453 8.58 -2.28 -4.92
C ALA A 453 9.69 -3.24 -4.47
N LEU A 454 9.37 -4.53 -4.31
CA LEU A 454 10.35 -5.58 -4.04
C LEU A 454 11.35 -5.70 -5.20
N LEU A 455 10.87 -5.73 -6.45
CA LEU A 455 11.72 -5.81 -7.64
C LEU A 455 12.62 -4.59 -7.80
N ASP A 456 12.07 -3.39 -7.59
CA ASP A 456 12.82 -2.14 -7.63
C ASP A 456 13.91 -2.13 -6.54
N ALA A 457 13.60 -2.58 -5.31
CA ALA A 457 14.58 -2.71 -4.24
C ALA A 457 15.67 -3.73 -4.59
N MET A 458 15.29 -4.93 -5.05
CA MET A 458 16.21 -6.01 -5.41
C MET A 458 17.14 -5.65 -6.56
N SER A 459 16.70 -4.78 -7.48
CA SER A 459 17.53 -4.29 -8.60
C SER A 459 18.74 -3.46 -8.13
N SER A 460 18.68 -2.94 -6.91
CA SER A 460 19.72 -2.10 -6.31
C SER A 460 20.74 -2.87 -5.46
N PHE A 461 20.54 -4.18 -5.24
CA PHE A 461 21.38 -5.01 -4.37
C PHE A 461 22.58 -5.61 -5.09
N GLY A 462 23.74 -5.60 -4.42
CA GLY A 462 24.93 -6.31 -4.86
C GLY A 462 24.82 -7.79 -4.49
N TRP A 463 24.12 -8.58 -5.30
CA TRP A 463 23.95 -10.01 -5.07
C TRP A 463 25.28 -10.76 -5.21
N PRO A 464 25.68 -11.60 -4.23
CA PRO A 464 26.81 -12.50 -4.42
C PRO A 464 26.54 -13.45 -5.59
N GLU A 465 27.58 -13.81 -6.34
CA GLU A 465 27.47 -14.69 -7.50
C GLU A 465 26.87 -16.04 -7.07
N GLY A 466 25.79 -16.47 -7.72
CA GLY A 466 25.07 -17.71 -7.37
C GLY A 466 24.14 -17.64 -6.16
N PHE A 467 24.07 -16.51 -5.44
CA PHE A 467 23.17 -16.33 -4.29
C PHE A 467 21.70 -16.26 -4.69
N TRP A 468 21.45 -15.52 -5.79
CA TRP A 468 20.15 -15.33 -6.40
C TRP A 468 20.36 -15.21 -7.91
N ASP A 469 19.84 -16.14 -8.71
CA ASP A 469 19.87 -15.99 -10.16
C ASP A 469 18.78 -14.98 -10.55
N SER A 470 19.11 -13.70 -10.42
CA SER A 470 18.26 -12.52 -10.71
C SER A 470 17.79 -12.41 -12.16
N ARG A 471 18.21 -13.34 -13.03
CA ARG A 471 17.73 -13.39 -14.41
C ARG A 471 16.31 -13.94 -14.36
N ARG A 472 15.33 -13.04 -14.52
CA ARG A 472 13.94 -13.31 -14.88
C ARG A 472 13.68 -14.80 -15.13
N SER A 473 12.91 -15.40 -14.22
CA SER A 473 12.01 -16.54 -14.42
C SER A 473 12.38 -17.82 -13.66
N PHE A 474 11.43 -18.21 -12.81
CA PHE A 474 10.91 -19.57 -12.60
C PHE A 474 10.82 -20.49 -13.85
N ARG A 475 11.05 -19.96 -15.06
CA ARG A 475 11.15 -20.68 -16.35
C ARG A 475 12.52 -21.33 -16.57
N LYS A 476 13.60 -20.88 -15.92
CA LYS A 476 14.93 -21.47 -16.08
C LYS A 476 15.02 -22.88 -15.45
N TYR A 477 14.10 -23.20 -14.54
CA TYR A 477 13.94 -24.52 -13.92
C TYR A 477 12.81 -25.35 -14.55
N ALA A 478 12.23 -24.90 -15.67
CA ALA A 478 11.35 -25.75 -16.45
C ALA A 478 12.20 -26.86 -17.10
N LEU A 479 12.29 -28.00 -16.43
CA LEU A 479 12.91 -29.20 -16.96
C LEU A 479 12.09 -29.70 -18.16
N ALA A 480 12.76 -30.20 -19.19
CA ALA A 480 12.09 -30.97 -20.23
C ALA A 480 11.49 -32.25 -19.60
N ASP A 481 10.44 -32.80 -20.21
CA ASP A 481 9.77 -34.01 -19.69
C ASP A 481 10.73 -35.20 -19.53
N GLU A 482 11.82 -35.23 -20.29
CA GLU A 482 12.89 -36.23 -20.18
C GLU A 482 13.71 -36.04 -18.90
N ASP A 483 14.08 -34.81 -18.55
CA ASP A 483 14.82 -34.51 -17.32
C ASP A 483 13.97 -34.69 -16.07
N ILE A 484 12.65 -34.41 -16.15
CA ILE A 484 11.71 -34.71 -15.07
C ILE A 484 11.63 -36.22 -14.85
N ARG A 485 11.53 -37.01 -15.93
CA ARG A 485 11.52 -38.47 -15.86
C ARG A 485 12.84 -39.01 -15.29
N ARG A 486 13.99 -38.45 -15.71
CA ARG A 486 15.31 -38.82 -15.20
C ARG A 486 15.44 -38.49 -13.71
N LEU A 487 15.05 -37.29 -13.28
CA LEU A 487 15.05 -36.88 -11.87
C LEU A 487 14.20 -37.82 -11.02
N ARG A 488 12.98 -38.15 -11.46
CA ARG A 488 12.11 -39.10 -10.76
C ARG A 488 12.68 -40.51 -10.70
N LEU A 489 13.31 -40.97 -11.79
CA LEU A 489 13.91 -42.30 -11.84
C LEU A 489 15.09 -42.44 -10.87
N LEU A 490 15.93 -41.41 -10.79
CA LEU A 490 17.02 -41.35 -9.81
C LEU A 490 16.49 -41.18 -8.38
N ALA A 491 15.48 -40.32 -8.18
CA ALA A 491 14.89 -40.07 -6.87
C ALA A 491 14.14 -41.27 -6.30
N LYS A 492 13.56 -42.11 -7.17
CA LYS A 492 12.87 -43.35 -6.77
C LYS A 492 13.81 -44.44 -6.26
N GLN A 493 15.12 -44.36 -6.53
CA GLN A 493 16.05 -45.38 -6.05
C GLN A 493 16.20 -45.27 -4.55
N VAL A 494 15.90 -46.36 -3.83
CA VAL A 494 15.95 -46.42 -2.37
C VAL A 494 17.28 -47.05 -1.95
N HIS A 495 17.89 -46.51 -0.90
CA HIS A 495 19.08 -47.09 -0.29
C HIS A 495 18.79 -48.52 0.20
N PRO A 496 19.76 -49.45 0.23
CA PRO A 496 19.52 -50.84 0.67
C PRO A 496 18.90 -50.98 2.07
N SER A 497 18.99 -49.94 2.91
CA SER A 497 18.35 -49.88 4.23
C SER A 497 16.87 -49.50 4.22
N GLY A 498 16.28 -49.16 3.06
CA GLY A 498 14.85 -48.90 2.87
C GLY A 498 14.30 -47.58 3.43
N ARG A 499 15.11 -46.80 4.16
CA ARG A 499 14.65 -45.62 4.93
C ARG A 499 14.94 -44.26 4.29
N ARG A 500 15.69 -44.23 3.19
CA ARG A 500 16.09 -43.00 2.48
C ARG A 500 16.35 -43.29 1.01
N MET A 501 16.44 -42.23 0.22
CA MET A 501 16.91 -42.32 -1.16
C MET A 501 18.34 -42.85 -1.21
N ARG A 502 18.63 -43.59 -2.28
CA ARG A 502 19.97 -44.12 -2.56
C ARG A 502 20.99 -42.99 -2.70
N PHE A 503 20.58 -41.90 -3.34
CA PHE A 503 21.39 -40.73 -3.59
C PHE A 503 20.92 -39.55 -2.75
N THR A 504 21.88 -38.85 -2.16
CA THR A 504 21.69 -37.54 -1.54
C THR A 504 21.44 -36.46 -2.60
N VAL A 505 20.93 -35.31 -2.19
CA VAL A 505 20.75 -34.13 -3.07
C VAL A 505 22.06 -33.73 -3.77
N ARG A 506 23.21 -33.85 -3.10
CA ARG A 506 24.52 -33.53 -3.71
C ARG A 506 24.90 -34.52 -4.80
N GLU A 507 24.68 -35.81 -4.56
CA GLU A 507 24.99 -36.86 -5.54
C GLU A 507 24.04 -36.82 -6.74
N LEU A 508 22.76 -36.58 -6.51
CA LEU A 508 21.80 -36.35 -7.59
C LEU A 508 22.10 -35.09 -8.38
N ALA A 509 22.61 -34.04 -7.73
CA ALA A 509 22.97 -32.80 -8.40
C ALA A 509 24.18 -33.03 -9.32
N ALA A 510 25.19 -33.76 -8.84
CA ALA A 510 26.31 -34.19 -9.68
C ALA A 510 25.85 -35.04 -10.87
N GLU A 511 24.94 -36.00 -10.65
CA GLU A 511 24.40 -36.88 -11.69
C GLU A 511 23.57 -36.14 -12.76
N MET A 512 22.88 -35.07 -12.33
CA MET A 512 22.06 -34.22 -13.21
C MET A 512 22.84 -33.05 -13.81
N GLY A 513 24.14 -32.88 -13.47
CA GLY A 513 24.94 -31.73 -13.89
C GLY A 513 24.41 -30.39 -13.34
N GLN A 514 23.78 -30.41 -12.16
CA GLN A 514 23.16 -29.26 -11.53
C GLN A 514 23.87 -28.90 -10.22
N GLN A 515 23.62 -27.70 -9.72
CA GLN A 515 24.00 -27.35 -8.35
C GLN A 515 23.04 -28.00 -7.33
N PRO A 516 23.52 -28.41 -6.15
CA PRO A 516 22.67 -29.00 -5.11
C PRO A 516 21.44 -28.16 -4.76
N ASP A 517 21.59 -26.84 -4.69
CA ASP A 517 20.50 -25.89 -4.41
C ASP A 517 19.41 -25.92 -5.50
N VAL A 518 19.85 -26.02 -6.77
CA VAL A 518 18.95 -26.10 -7.93
C VAL A 518 18.19 -27.42 -7.93
N LEU A 519 18.89 -28.53 -7.67
CA LEU A 519 18.29 -29.84 -7.61
C LEU A 519 17.31 -29.98 -6.42
N PHE A 520 17.61 -29.38 -5.27
CA PHE A 520 16.70 -29.35 -4.12
C PHE A 520 15.34 -28.72 -4.49
N GLY A 521 15.37 -27.57 -5.19
CA GLY A 521 14.16 -26.94 -5.71
C GLY A 521 13.43 -27.78 -6.77
N MET A 522 14.17 -28.47 -7.63
CA MET A 522 13.59 -29.39 -8.63
C MET A 522 12.89 -30.59 -7.98
N LEU A 523 13.48 -31.19 -6.94
CA LEU A 523 12.87 -32.29 -6.19
C LEU A 523 11.56 -31.87 -5.52
N TYR A 524 11.55 -30.71 -4.85
CA TYR A 524 10.34 -30.16 -4.25
C TYR A 524 9.21 -29.97 -5.28
N ARG A 525 9.55 -29.51 -6.48
CA ARG A 525 8.57 -29.13 -7.50
C ARG A 525 8.06 -30.30 -8.33
N TYR A 526 8.96 -31.18 -8.78
CA TYR A 526 8.66 -32.21 -9.78
C TYR A 526 8.60 -33.61 -9.19
N ALA A 527 9.12 -33.81 -7.97
CA ALA A 527 9.20 -35.10 -7.30
C ALA A 527 8.93 -34.96 -5.78
N PRO A 528 7.89 -34.21 -5.35
CA PRO A 528 7.65 -33.89 -3.94
C PRO A 528 7.51 -35.13 -3.06
N GLU A 529 7.03 -36.24 -3.60
CA GLU A 529 6.85 -37.52 -2.91
C GLU A 529 8.18 -38.14 -2.46
N TYR A 530 9.31 -37.79 -3.08
CA TYR A 530 10.64 -38.28 -2.72
C TYR A 530 11.47 -37.23 -1.94
N PHE A 531 10.97 -35.99 -1.85
CA PHE A 531 11.70 -34.87 -1.26
C PHE A 531 12.19 -35.13 0.17
N PHE A 532 11.34 -35.72 1.02
CA PHE A 532 11.67 -36.04 2.42
C PHE A 532 12.63 -37.22 2.57
N LEU A 533 12.82 -38.03 1.52
CA LEU A 533 13.74 -39.17 1.52
C LEU A 533 15.15 -38.78 1.05
N ALA A 534 15.34 -37.57 0.51
CA ALA A 534 16.61 -37.07 -0.05
C ALA A 534 17.54 -36.42 1.00
N LEU A 535 17.05 -36.20 2.22
CA LEU A 535 17.81 -35.58 3.31
C LEU A 535 18.78 -36.59 3.95
N GLY A 536 19.97 -36.13 4.33
CA GLY A 536 20.95 -36.95 5.05
C GLY A 536 20.44 -37.39 6.43
N PRO A 537 20.95 -38.50 7.01
CA PRO A 537 20.52 -38.99 8.32
C PRO A 537 20.68 -37.98 9.47
N GLU A 538 21.53 -36.97 9.29
CA GLU A 538 21.78 -35.90 10.25
C GLU A 538 20.72 -34.79 10.24
N ALA A 539 19.84 -34.76 9.23
CA ALA A 539 18.84 -33.71 9.07
C ALA A 539 17.60 -33.84 9.97
N GLY A 540 17.50 -34.91 10.78
CA GLY A 540 16.41 -35.13 11.74
C GLY A 540 15.03 -35.33 11.10
N ALA A 541 14.34 -36.42 11.45
CA ALA A 541 12.93 -36.57 11.12
C ALA A 541 12.09 -35.65 12.02
N GLY A 542 11.98 -34.37 11.66
CA GLY A 542 11.13 -33.37 12.30
C GLY A 542 10.41 -32.49 11.26
N PRO A 543 9.29 -31.84 11.63
CA PRO A 543 8.56 -30.95 10.73
C PRO A 543 9.37 -29.66 10.57
N GLY A 544 10.24 -29.62 9.55
CA GLY A 544 11.03 -28.43 9.22
C GLY A 544 12.51 -28.69 8.91
N GLY A 545 12.86 -29.85 8.34
CA GLY A 545 14.21 -30.09 7.80
C GLY A 545 14.55 -29.19 6.61
N MET A 546 14.79 -27.90 6.86
CA MET A 546 15.35 -26.97 5.89
C MET A 546 16.84 -27.26 5.75
N TYR A 547 17.30 -27.58 4.53
CA TYR A 547 18.72 -27.60 4.23
C TYR A 547 19.22 -26.15 4.20
N VAL A 548 20.06 -25.79 5.17
CA VAL A 548 20.79 -24.54 5.20
C VAL A 548 22.25 -24.86 4.90
N PRO A 549 22.84 -24.38 3.79
CA PRO A 549 24.28 -24.51 3.56
C PRO A 549 25.06 -23.91 4.74
N GLU A 550 26.08 -24.61 5.24
CA GLU A 550 26.86 -24.19 6.41
C GLU A 550 27.43 -22.77 6.26
N GLU A 551 27.86 -22.43 5.04
CA GLU A 551 28.36 -21.11 4.66
C GLU A 551 27.33 -19.97 4.84
N LYS A 552 26.04 -20.29 4.91
CA LYS A 552 24.91 -19.34 4.99
C LYS A 552 24.24 -19.33 6.36
N LEU A 553 24.64 -20.22 7.28
CA LEU A 553 23.99 -20.39 8.57
C LEU A 553 24.15 -19.16 9.47
N ALA A 554 25.32 -18.51 9.45
CA ALA A 554 25.59 -17.32 10.26
C ALA A 554 24.68 -16.13 9.86
N ASP A 555 24.53 -15.88 8.55
CA ASP A 555 23.69 -14.80 8.03
C ASP A 555 22.20 -15.04 8.30
N LEU A 556 21.75 -16.29 8.20
CA LEU A 556 20.38 -16.68 8.52
C LEU A 556 20.09 -16.53 10.02
N LEU A 557 20.97 -17.03 10.89
CA LEU A 557 20.80 -16.88 12.34
C LEU A 557 20.77 -15.40 12.75
N ALA A 558 21.62 -14.56 12.17
CA ALA A 558 21.60 -13.11 12.40
C ALA A 558 20.29 -12.45 11.93
N ALA A 559 19.64 -12.96 10.88
CA ALA A 559 18.39 -12.41 10.34
C ALA A 559 17.15 -12.74 11.20
N VAL A 560 17.20 -13.79 12.01
CA VAL A 560 16.11 -14.21 12.93
C VAL A 560 16.42 -14.00 14.41
N GLU A 561 17.63 -13.57 14.76
CA GLU A 561 18.02 -13.27 16.15
C GLU A 561 17.10 -12.18 16.74
N GLY A 562 16.44 -12.50 17.85
CA GLY A 562 15.48 -11.61 18.52
C GLY A 562 14.05 -11.59 17.94
N LYS A 563 13.78 -12.29 16.83
CA LYS A 563 12.43 -12.36 16.21
C LYS A 563 11.59 -13.55 16.68
N TYR A 564 12.20 -14.53 17.33
CA TYR A 564 11.54 -15.69 17.94
C TYR A 564 12.13 -15.95 19.33
N PRO A 565 11.34 -16.42 20.32
CA PRO A 565 11.90 -16.84 21.60
C PRO A 565 12.87 -18.01 21.39
N ARG A 566 13.94 -18.07 22.21
CA ARG A 566 14.85 -19.23 22.20
C ARG A 566 14.05 -20.51 22.51
N PRO A 567 14.38 -21.64 21.84
CA PRO A 567 13.66 -22.90 22.01
C PRO A 567 13.68 -23.40 23.45
#